data_AF-T0ZT77-F1
#
_entry.id   AF-T0ZT77-F1
#
_cell.length_a   1.000
_cell.length_b   1.000
_cell.length_c   1.000
_cell.angle_alpha   90.00
_cell.angle_beta   90.00
_cell.angle_gamma   90.00
#
_symmetry.space_group_name_H-M   'P 1'
#
loop_
_entity.id
_entity.type
_entity.pdbx_description
1 polymer ?
#
loop_
_entity_poly.entity_id
_entity_poly.type
_entity_poly.pdbx_seq_one_letter_code
_entity_poly.pdbx_strand_id
1 'polypeptide(L)'
;MGNDVVGLQTSLDVRNFLMTCEENLGLSVDHRQRIVFYEGRSVWVRAYPISIDIRSMTELAASEEVRKEEELIASWRPEMLILRVDRTDLSKNIVRGFLAYERLLETHPELRGRVVFWAFLQRSRQNVDAYRAYLGALVAAAARVNRRFQTGSWMPIRLEVGDNLYRAVAAYKAYDALL
;
A
#
# COMPACT_ATOMS: atom_id res chain seq x y z
N MET A 1 5.65 -5.03 29.76
CA MET A 1 4.38 -4.36 30.11
C MET A 1 4.65 -3.00 30.76
N GLY A 2 5.18 -2.04 29.99
CA GLY A 2 5.64 -0.74 30.53
C GLY A 2 4.60 0.38 30.51
N ASN A 3 3.48 0.22 29.80
CA ASN A 3 2.47 1.25 29.59
C ASN A 3 1.18 0.94 30.34
N ASP A 4 0.37 1.96 30.65
CA ASP A 4 -0.96 1.78 31.23
C ASP A 4 -2.03 1.45 30.17
N VAL A 5 -1.78 1.83 28.92
CA VAL A 5 -2.63 1.52 27.76
C VAL A 5 -1.77 1.04 26.58
N VAL A 6 -2.23 -0.01 25.91
CA VAL A 6 -1.68 -0.50 24.64
C VAL A 6 -2.75 -0.35 23.56
N GLY A 7 -2.50 0.52 22.59
CA GLY A 7 -3.35 0.76 21.43
C GLY A 7 -2.92 -0.05 20.21
N LEU A 8 -3.84 -0.76 19.58
CA LEU A 8 -3.62 -1.59 18.39
C LEU A 8 -4.63 -1.25 17.29
N GLN A 9 -4.41 -1.70 16.06
CA GLN A 9 -5.24 -1.29 14.92
C GLN A 9 -6.61 -1.98 14.91
N THR A 10 -6.64 -3.28 15.19
CA THR A 10 -7.87 -4.07 15.06
C THR A 10 -8.23 -4.83 16.33
N SER A 11 -9.49 -5.26 16.43
CA SER A 11 -9.91 -6.16 17.50
C SER A 11 -9.20 -7.52 17.45
N LEU A 12 -8.74 -7.95 16.27
CA LEU A 12 -7.94 -9.17 16.14
C LEU A 12 -6.55 -8.99 16.76
N ASP A 13 -5.89 -7.87 16.49
CA ASP A 13 -4.59 -7.55 17.10
C ASP A 13 -4.70 -7.54 18.63
N VAL A 14 -5.78 -6.95 19.16
CA VAL A 14 -6.07 -6.97 20.60
C VAL A 14 -6.20 -8.39 21.12
N ARG A 15 -7.01 -9.24 20.48
CA ARG A 15 -7.15 -10.64 20.90
C ARG A 15 -5.80 -11.37 20.87
N ASN A 16 -5.04 -11.22 19.79
CA ASN A 16 -3.74 -11.87 19.64
C ASN A 16 -2.74 -11.42 20.72
N PHE A 17 -2.72 -10.12 21.03
CA PHE A 17 -1.89 -9.58 22.09
C PHE A 17 -2.27 -10.14 23.47
N LEU A 18 -3.57 -10.17 23.78
CA LEU A 18 -4.08 -10.71 25.05
C LEU A 18 -3.73 -12.21 25.19
N MET A 19 -3.96 -13.01 24.15
CA MET A 19 -3.57 -14.43 24.12
C MET A 19 -2.05 -14.59 24.33
N THR A 20 -1.24 -13.75 23.68
CA THR A 20 0.22 -13.79 23.88
C THR A 20 0.62 -13.47 25.32
N CYS A 21 -0.03 -12.51 25.97
CA CYS A 21 0.24 -12.19 27.38
C CYS A 21 -0.13 -13.35 28.31
N GLU A 22 -1.23 -14.05 28.04
CA GLU A 22 -1.67 -15.20 28.82
C GLU A 22 -0.78 -16.42 28.57
N GLU A 23 -0.62 -16.83 27.32
CA GLU A 23 0.03 -18.09 26.94
C GLU A 23 1.55 -18.02 27.02
N ASN A 24 2.17 -16.91 26.60
CA ASN A 24 3.64 -16.82 26.51
C ASN A 24 4.26 -16.19 27.76
N LEU A 25 3.52 -15.35 28.49
CA LEU A 25 4.03 -14.65 29.67
C LEU A 25 3.37 -15.10 30.98
N GLY A 26 2.34 -15.95 30.93
CA GLY A 26 1.64 -16.46 32.12
C GLY A 26 0.89 -15.38 32.90
N LEU A 27 0.54 -14.26 32.26
CA LEU A 27 -0.13 -13.15 32.92
C LEU A 27 -1.63 -13.40 33.01
N SER A 28 -2.25 -12.95 34.11
CA SER A 28 -3.70 -12.97 34.24
C SER A 28 -4.32 -11.93 33.29
N VAL A 29 -5.34 -12.33 32.54
CA VAL A 29 -6.02 -11.50 31.55
C VAL A 29 -7.53 -11.51 31.77
N ASP A 30 -8.16 -10.34 31.78
CA ASP A 30 -9.60 -10.21 31.59
C ASP A 30 -9.87 -9.96 30.10
N HIS A 31 -10.24 -11.01 29.37
CA HIS A 31 -10.55 -10.94 27.94
C HIS A 31 -11.80 -10.11 27.65
N ARG A 32 -12.76 -10.03 28.59
CA ARG A 32 -14.01 -9.28 28.43
C ARG A 32 -13.75 -7.78 28.51
N GLN A 33 -12.99 -7.36 29.51
CA GLN A 33 -12.62 -5.95 29.70
C GLN A 33 -11.37 -5.54 28.89
N ARG A 34 -10.66 -6.52 28.32
CA ARG A 34 -9.40 -6.37 27.59
C ARG A 34 -8.35 -5.70 28.47
N ILE A 35 -8.06 -6.34 29.60
CA ILE A 35 -7.09 -5.89 30.60
C ILE A 35 -6.09 -7.01 30.86
N VAL A 36 -4.80 -6.66 30.92
CA VAL A 36 -3.75 -7.56 31.42
C VAL A 36 -3.32 -7.08 32.80
N PHE A 37 -3.29 -7.99 33.77
CA PHE A 37 -2.80 -7.69 35.11
C PHE A 37 -1.29 -7.96 35.19
N TYR A 38 -0.52 -6.94 35.56
CA TYR A 38 0.94 -7.01 35.57
C TYR A 38 1.50 -6.19 36.74
N GLU A 39 2.24 -6.83 37.65
CA GLU A 39 2.89 -6.18 38.80
C GLU A 39 1.94 -5.27 39.61
N GLY A 40 0.73 -5.75 39.90
CA GLY A 40 -0.28 -4.99 40.64
C GLY A 40 -0.99 -3.89 39.83
N ARG A 41 -0.66 -3.72 38.54
CA ARG A 41 -1.30 -2.75 37.64
C ARG A 41 -2.27 -3.43 36.68
N SER A 42 -3.23 -2.64 36.21
CA SER A 42 -4.15 -3.00 35.13
C SER A 42 -3.72 -2.30 33.85
N VAL A 43 -3.31 -3.06 32.84
CA VAL A 43 -2.92 -2.51 31.53
C VAL A 43 -4.05 -2.73 30.54
N TRP A 44 -4.59 -1.64 30.02
CA TRP A 44 -5.73 -1.66 29.10
C TRP A 44 -5.28 -1.91 27.67
N VAL A 45 -5.89 -2.88 26.99
CA VAL A 45 -5.57 -3.18 25.58
C VAL A 45 -6.77 -2.80 24.71
N ARG A 46 -6.56 -1.94 23.72
CA ARG A 46 -7.65 -1.28 22.98
C ARG A 46 -7.37 -1.25 21.49
N ALA A 47 -8.43 -1.34 20.70
CA ALA A 47 -8.38 -1.13 19.25
C ALA A 47 -8.70 0.34 18.96
N TYR A 48 -7.74 1.03 18.34
CA TYR A 48 -7.83 2.41 17.87
C TYR A 48 -7.40 2.42 16.39
N PRO A 49 -8.32 2.08 15.46
CA PRO A 49 -7.99 2.08 14.04
C PRO A 49 -7.63 3.50 13.59
N ILE A 50 -6.45 3.66 13.01
CA ILE A 50 -6.02 4.96 12.49
C ILE A 50 -6.80 5.30 11.22
N SER A 51 -7.17 6.57 11.08
CA SER A 51 -7.84 7.10 9.90
C SER A 51 -7.10 8.36 9.41
N ILE A 52 -7.56 8.91 8.29
CA ILE A 52 -7.04 10.15 7.71
C ILE A 52 -7.89 11.35 8.12
N ASP A 53 -7.30 12.55 8.06
CA ASP A 53 -8.06 13.79 8.08
C ASP A 53 -8.70 14.01 6.71
N ILE A 54 -9.99 13.70 6.62
CA ILE A 54 -10.77 13.81 5.38
C ILE A 54 -10.83 15.25 4.90
N ARG A 55 -10.89 16.22 5.81
CA ARG A 55 -11.01 17.64 5.45
C ARG A 55 -9.72 18.12 4.81
N SER A 56 -8.58 17.91 5.48
CA SER A 56 -7.29 18.31 4.91
C SER A 56 -6.99 17.59 3.59
N MET A 57 -7.39 16.32 3.47
CA MET A 57 -7.21 15.58 2.21
C MET A 57 -8.10 16.14 1.09
N THR A 58 -9.33 16.54 1.40
CA THR A 58 -10.24 17.15 0.41
C THR A 58 -9.72 18.52 -0.04
N GLU A 59 -9.23 19.33 0.89
CA GLU A 59 -8.63 20.64 0.60
C GLU A 59 -7.36 20.49 -0.27
N LEU A 60 -6.49 19.53 0.06
CA LEU A 60 -5.31 19.21 -0.73
C LEU A 60 -5.66 18.72 -2.14
N ALA A 61 -6.67 17.87 -2.29
CA ALA A 61 -7.11 17.35 -3.59
C ALA A 61 -7.67 18.42 -4.55
N ALA A 62 -7.98 19.61 -4.01
CA ALA A 62 -8.41 20.78 -4.77
C ALA A 62 -7.30 21.82 -5.01
N SER A 63 -6.06 21.54 -4.59
CA SER A 63 -4.95 22.49 -4.73
C SER A 63 -4.45 22.62 -6.17
N GLU A 64 -3.79 23.75 -6.45
CA GLU A 64 -3.23 24.04 -7.77
C GLU A 64 -2.10 23.07 -8.15
N GLU A 65 -1.31 22.63 -7.17
CA GLU A 65 -0.25 21.64 -7.35
C GLU A 65 -0.80 20.28 -7.77
N VAL A 66 -1.91 19.84 -7.17
CA VAL A 66 -2.60 18.61 -7.59
C VAL A 66 -3.17 18.77 -8.99
N ARG A 67 -3.79 19.92 -9.30
CA ARG A 67 -4.35 20.19 -10.63
C ARG A 67 -3.28 20.12 -11.74
N LYS A 68 -2.09 20.66 -11.50
CA LYS A 68 -0.96 20.54 -12.45
C LYS A 68 -0.55 19.09 -12.68
N GLU A 69 -0.51 18.28 -11.63
CA GLU A 69 -0.22 16.84 -11.78
C GLU A 69 -1.35 16.10 -12.50
N GLU A 70 -2.61 16.47 -12.31
CA GLU A 70 -3.75 15.92 -13.08
C GLU A 70 -3.60 16.19 -14.58
N GLU A 71 -3.22 17.41 -14.99
CA GLU A 71 -2.95 17.75 -16.39
C GLU A 71 -1.81 16.91 -16.98
N LEU A 72 -0.74 16.70 -16.20
CA LEU A 72 0.36 15.83 -16.61
C LEU A 72 -0.09 14.38 -16.75
N ILE A 73 -0.93 13.86 -15.84
CA ILE A 73 -1.46 12.50 -15.93
C ILE A 73 -2.39 12.35 -17.14
N ALA A 74 -3.27 13.32 -17.37
CA ALA A 74 -4.19 13.33 -18.50
C ALA A 74 -3.47 13.26 -19.87
N SER A 75 -2.28 13.83 -19.98
CA SER A 75 -1.49 13.81 -21.23
C SER A 75 -1.06 12.42 -21.72
N TRP A 76 -1.00 11.42 -20.83
CA TRP A 76 -0.58 10.05 -21.17
C TRP A 76 -1.55 8.97 -20.68
N ARG A 77 -2.60 9.34 -19.96
CA ARG A 77 -3.55 8.38 -19.38
C ARG A 77 -4.07 7.43 -20.47
N PRO A 78 -4.02 6.11 -20.23
CA PRO A 78 -4.59 5.13 -21.16
C PRO A 78 -6.12 5.19 -21.16
N GLU A 79 -6.76 4.32 -21.94
CA GLU A 79 -8.20 4.10 -21.84
C GLU A 79 -8.58 3.61 -20.44
N MET A 80 -7.84 2.62 -19.90
CA MET A 80 -8.05 2.05 -18.56
C MET A 80 -6.78 2.11 -17.72
N LEU A 81 -6.88 2.62 -16.50
CA LEU A 81 -5.76 2.81 -15.58
C LEU A 81 -5.95 2.02 -14.29
N ILE A 82 -5.09 1.04 -14.09
CA ILE A 82 -4.91 0.39 -12.79
C ILE A 82 -3.84 1.17 -12.03
N LEU A 83 -4.18 1.72 -10.87
CA LEU A 83 -3.27 2.48 -10.04
C LEU A 83 -2.83 1.69 -8.83
N ARG A 84 -1.57 1.86 -8.47
CA ARG A 84 -1.01 1.47 -7.18
C ARG A 84 -0.09 2.55 -6.64
N VAL A 85 -0.39 3.03 -5.44
CA VAL A 85 0.43 3.98 -4.69
C VAL A 85 0.87 3.32 -3.38
N ASP A 86 2.16 3.02 -3.25
CA ASP A 86 2.67 2.25 -2.13
C ASP A 86 4.14 2.56 -1.86
N ARG A 87 4.62 2.16 -0.68
CA ARG A 87 6.07 2.09 -0.45
C ARG A 87 6.63 0.81 -1.05
N THR A 88 7.92 0.80 -1.39
CA THR A 88 8.66 -0.41 -1.82
C THR A 88 8.93 -1.35 -0.63
N ASP A 89 7.87 -1.79 0.04
CA ASP A 89 7.88 -2.61 1.24
C ASP A 89 7.45 -4.05 0.92
N LEU A 90 8.16 -5.00 1.53
CA LEU A 90 7.98 -6.45 1.33
C LEU A 90 6.53 -6.91 1.64
N SER A 91 5.87 -6.28 2.62
CA SER A 91 4.51 -6.62 3.04
C SER A 91 3.45 -6.27 1.99
N LYS A 92 3.78 -5.45 0.99
CA LYS A 92 2.81 -4.91 0.03
C LYS A 92 2.48 -5.86 -1.12
N ASN A 93 3.24 -6.93 -1.36
CA ASN A 93 2.94 -7.89 -2.45
C ASN A 93 2.87 -7.27 -3.86
N ILE A 94 3.60 -6.19 -4.12
CA ILE A 94 3.58 -5.47 -5.40
C ILE A 94 4.03 -6.37 -6.56
N VAL A 95 5.06 -7.20 -6.37
CA VAL A 95 5.49 -8.20 -7.39
C VAL A 95 4.35 -9.13 -7.78
N ARG A 96 3.57 -9.62 -6.80
CA ARG A 96 2.41 -10.48 -7.07
C ARG A 96 1.34 -9.73 -7.85
N GLY A 97 1.15 -8.44 -7.59
CA GLY A 97 0.29 -7.56 -8.38
C GLY A 97 0.71 -7.51 -9.86
N PHE A 98 2.01 -7.36 -10.15
CA PHE A 98 2.51 -7.39 -11.54
C PHE A 98 2.30 -8.74 -12.22
N LEU A 99 2.48 -9.85 -11.50
CA LEU A 99 2.23 -11.20 -12.04
C LEU A 99 0.74 -11.47 -12.29
N ALA A 100 -0.13 -10.97 -11.40
CA ALA A 100 -1.58 -11.05 -11.61
C ALA A 100 -2.02 -10.23 -12.83
N TYR A 101 -1.44 -9.04 -13.02
CA TYR A 101 -1.66 -8.23 -14.20
C TYR A 101 -1.12 -8.87 -15.48
N GLU A 102 0.06 -9.52 -15.41
CA GLU A 102 0.55 -10.32 -16.52
C GLU A 102 -0.46 -11.40 -16.92
N ARG A 103 -1.00 -12.11 -15.93
CA ARG A 103 -2.01 -13.15 -16.15
C ARG A 103 -3.29 -12.58 -16.77
N LEU A 104 -3.73 -11.40 -16.34
CA LEU A 104 -4.84 -10.68 -16.94
C LEU A 104 -4.60 -10.44 -18.45
N LEU A 105 -3.43 -9.93 -18.82
CA LEU A 105 -3.10 -9.66 -20.23
C LEU A 105 -2.95 -10.94 -21.07
N GLU A 106 -2.58 -12.07 -20.47
CA GLU A 106 -2.59 -13.38 -21.13
C GLU A 106 -4.01 -13.84 -21.44
N THR A 107 -4.91 -13.80 -20.46
CA THR A 107 -6.27 -14.33 -20.57
C THR A 107 -7.22 -13.39 -21.27
N HIS A 108 -6.91 -12.09 -21.31
CA HIS A 108 -7.71 -11.04 -21.94
C HIS A 108 -6.89 -10.24 -22.96
N PRO A 109 -6.61 -10.79 -24.16
CA PRO A 109 -5.89 -10.08 -25.21
C PRO A 109 -6.54 -8.76 -25.63
N GLU A 110 -7.86 -8.63 -25.48
CA GLU A 110 -8.66 -7.44 -25.78
C GLU A 110 -8.32 -6.23 -24.90
N LEU A 111 -7.60 -6.43 -23.80
CA LEU A 111 -7.12 -5.34 -22.93
C LEU A 111 -5.74 -4.81 -23.34
N ARG A 112 -5.01 -5.55 -24.19
CA ARG A 112 -3.67 -5.13 -24.63
C ARG A 112 -3.77 -3.86 -25.45
N GLY A 113 -2.90 -2.89 -25.18
CA GLY A 113 -2.96 -1.55 -25.77
C GLY A 113 -3.92 -0.58 -25.09
N ARG A 114 -4.81 -1.06 -24.21
CA ARG A 114 -5.91 -0.25 -23.62
C ARG A 114 -5.75 -0.04 -22.12
N VAL A 115 -5.25 -1.03 -21.39
CA VAL A 115 -4.99 -0.93 -19.95
C VAL A 115 -3.52 -0.66 -19.65
N VAL A 116 -3.24 0.20 -18.67
CA VAL A 116 -1.90 0.36 -18.07
C VAL A 116 -1.99 0.18 -16.57
N PHE A 117 -1.03 -0.56 -16.02
CA PHE A 117 -0.76 -0.60 -14.58
C PHE A 117 0.26 0.48 -14.24
N TRP A 118 -0.16 1.52 -13.52
CA TRP A 118 0.73 2.53 -12.97
C TRP A 118 1.06 2.21 -11.52
N ALA A 119 2.32 1.85 -11.27
CA ALA A 119 2.89 1.71 -9.93
C ALA A 119 3.70 2.96 -9.60
N PHE A 120 3.12 3.86 -8.81
CA PHE A 120 3.79 5.03 -8.26
C PHE A 120 4.29 4.72 -6.85
N LEU A 121 5.59 4.43 -6.73
CA LEU A 121 6.17 3.84 -5.53
C LEU A 121 7.13 4.78 -4.81
N GLN A 122 7.04 4.81 -3.48
CA GLN A 122 8.00 5.52 -2.63
C GLN A 122 9.10 4.58 -2.13
N ARG A 123 10.37 5.00 -2.19
CA ARG A 123 11.48 4.20 -1.64
C ARG A 123 11.30 4.00 -0.13
N SER A 124 11.57 2.78 0.33
CA SER A 124 11.52 2.44 1.76
C SER A 124 12.80 1.74 2.20
N ARG A 125 13.34 2.14 3.36
CA ARG A 125 14.38 1.41 4.12
C ARG A 125 15.54 0.89 3.28
N GLN A 126 16.13 1.77 2.46
CA GLN A 126 17.19 1.39 1.49
C GLN A 126 18.50 0.92 2.17
N ASN A 127 18.66 1.19 3.46
CA ASN A 127 19.74 0.66 4.28
C ASN A 127 19.58 -0.82 4.65
N VAL A 128 18.44 -1.45 4.33
CA VAL A 128 18.18 -2.88 4.62
C VAL A 128 18.26 -3.70 3.34
N ASP A 129 19.10 -4.73 3.33
CA ASP A 129 19.39 -5.53 2.13
C ASP A 129 18.15 -6.18 1.51
N ALA A 130 17.25 -6.72 2.34
CA ALA A 130 16.00 -7.31 1.88
C ALA A 130 15.11 -6.31 1.12
N TYR A 131 15.11 -5.03 1.53
CA TYR A 131 14.34 -3.99 0.84
C TYR A 131 14.98 -3.58 -0.50
N ARG A 132 16.32 -3.55 -0.58
CA ARG A 132 17.01 -3.32 -1.87
C ARG A 132 16.79 -4.47 -2.84
N ALA A 133 16.91 -5.71 -2.36
CA ALA A 133 16.64 -6.91 -3.17
C ALA A 133 15.21 -6.92 -3.70
N TYR A 134 14.24 -6.54 -2.86
CA TYR A 134 12.85 -6.44 -3.29
C TYR A 134 12.61 -5.35 -4.33
N LEU A 135 13.23 -4.17 -4.19
CA LEU A 135 13.18 -3.15 -5.23
C LEU A 135 13.73 -3.67 -6.57
N GLY A 136 14.84 -4.42 -6.54
CA GLY A 136 15.36 -5.11 -7.71
C GLY A 136 14.35 -6.09 -8.33
N ALA A 137 13.68 -6.90 -7.50
CA ALA A 137 12.64 -7.82 -7.94
C ALA A 137 11.43 -7.10 -8.57
N LEU A 138 11.03 -5.95 -8.03
CA LEU A 138 9.96 -5.11 -8.59
C LEU A 138 10.30 -4.61 -9.98
N VAL A 139 11.49 -4.03 -10.14
CA VAL A 139 11.98 -3.51 -11.43
C VAL A 139 12.09 -4.66 -12.45
N ALA A 140 12.64 -5.80 -12.04
CA ALA A 140 12.78 -6.97 -12.90
C ALA A 140 11.42 -7.54 -13.34
N ALA A 141 10.45 -7.64 -12.43
CA ALA A 141 9.11 -8.11 -12.73
C ALA A 141 8.38 -7.16 -13.68
N ALA A 142 8.42 -5.84 -13.43
CA ALA A 142 7.84 -4.85 -14.32
C ALA A 142 8.45 -4.92 -15.73
N ALA A 143 9.78 -4.96 -15.81
CA ALA A 143 10.49 -5.07 -17.08
C ALA A 143 10.18 -6.38 -17.84
N ARG A 144 9.99 -7.49 -17.12
CA ARG A 144 9.58 -8.77 -17.72
C ARG A 144 8.21 -8.67 -18.38
N VAL A 145 7.21 -8.14 -17.68
CA VAL A 145 5.86 -7.97 -18.23
C VAL A 145 5.88 -7.01 -19.42
N ASN A 146 6.58 -5.87 -19.28
CA ASN A 146 6.71 -4.90 -20.35
C ASN A 146 7.36 -5.51 -21.59
N ARG A 147 8.50 -6.22 -21.48
CA ARG A 147 9.14 -6.87 -22.63
C ARG A 147 8.23 -7.84 -23.36
N ARG A 148 7.32 -8.51 -22.65
CA ARG A 148 6.44 -9.52 -23.21
C ARG A 148 5.25 -8.91 -23.97
N PHE A 149 4.72 -7.79 -23.52
CA PHE A 149 3.46 -7.24 -24.04
C PHE A 149 3.58 -5.86 -24.69
N GLN A 150 4.65 -5.09 -24.47
CA GLN A 150 4.78 -3.75 -25.04
C GLN A 150 4.62 -3.76 -26.56
N THR A 151 3.93 -2.76 -27.08
CA THR A 151 3.74 -2.57 -28.53
C THR A 151 3.72 -1.08 -28.85
N GLY A 152 4.57 -0.64 -29.77
CA GLY A 152 4.67 0.78 -30.12
C GLY A 152 4.96 1.65 -28.89
N SER A 153 4.10 2.65 -28.64
CA SER A 153 4.17 3.52 -27.46
C SER A 153 3.48 2.97 -26.21
N TRP A 154 2.75 1.85 -26.31
CA TRP A 154 2.04 1.27 -25.17
C TRP A 154 3.01 0.49 -24.27
N MET A 155 3.10 0.95 -23.01
CA MET A 155 3.87 0.32 -21.94
C MET A 155 2.91 -0.27 -20.90
N PRO A 156 2.78 -1.61 -20.78
CA PRO A 156 1.80 -2.23 -19.92
C PRO A 156 1.91 -1.85 -18.44
N ILE A 157 3.14 -1.72 -17.93
CA ILE A 157 3.44 -1.29 -16.57
C ILE A 157 4.26 0.01 -16.63
N ARG A 158 3.67 1.09 -16.12
CA ARG A 158 4.38 2.33 -15.82
C ARG A 158 4.89 2.24 -14.38
N LEU A 159 6.19 1.99 -14.19
CA LEU A 159 6.82 2.00 -12.88
C LEU A 159 7.51 3.34 -12.66
N GLU A 160 7.07 4.07 -11.64
CA GLU A 160 7.64 5.36 -11.27
C GLU A 160 8.01 5.32 -9.78
N VAL A 161 9.25 5.69 -9.46
CA VAL A 161 9.74 5.69 -8.08
C VAL A 161 10.07 7.11 -7.66
N GLY A 162 9.31 7.67 -6.73
CA GLY A 162 9.47 9.05 -6.30
C GLY A 162 8.63 9.36 -5.06
N ASP A 163 8.92 10.51 -4.45
CA ASP A 163 8.13 11.05 -3.35
C ASP A 163 7.49 12.37 -3.77
N ASN A 164 6.22 12.31 -4.18
CA ASN A 164 5.43 13.46 -4.56
C ASN A 164 3.98 13.23 -4.15
N LEU A 165 3.58 13.86 -3.05
CA LEU A 165 2.23 13.75 -2.51
C LEU A 165 1.18 14.27 -3.50
N TYR A 166 1.42 15.41 -4.15
CA TYR A 166 0.47 15.99 -5.10
C TYR A 166 0.18 15.04 -6.26
N ARG A 167 1.22 14.37 -6.75
CA ARG A 167 1.10 13.38 -7.82
C ARG A 167 0.35 12.12 -7.39
N ALA A 168 0.58 11.64 -6.17
CA ALA A 168 -0.20 10.52 -5.62
C ALA A 168 -1.70 10.88 -5.51
N VAL A 169 -1.99 12.10 -5.05
CA VAL A 169 -3.36 12.60 -4.90
C VAL A 169 -4.04 12.78 -6.25
N ALA A 170 -3.33 13.36 -7.23
CA ALA A 170 -3.80 13.46 -8.61
C ALA A 170 -4.05 12.07 -9.23
N ALA A 171 -3.18 11.09 -8.95
CA ALA A 171 -3.38 9.72 -9.39
C ALA A 171 -4.66 9.10 -8.81
N TYR A 172 -4.97 9.34 -7.53
CA TYR A 172 -6.22 8.88 -6.90
C TYR A 172 -7.48 9.46 -7.56
N LYS A 173 -7.37 10.51 -8.37
CA LYS A 173 -8.48 11.10 -9.12
C LYS A 173 -8.61 10.53 -10.55
N ALA A 174 -7.63 9.76 -11.02
CA ALA A 174 -7.52 9.37 -12.43
C ALA A 174 -7.69 7.85 -12.71
N TYR A 175 -7.69 7.00 -11.68
CA TYR A 175 -7.73 5.55 -11.82
C TYR A 175 -9.12 5.00 -12.16
N ASP A 176 -9.16 3.85 -12.82
CA ASP A 176 -10.37 3.03 -12.98
C ASP A 176 -10.40 1.85 -11.99
N ALA A 177 -9.22 1.36 -11.58
CA ALA A 177 -9.07 0.41 -10.48
C ALA A 177 -7.89 0.77 -9.57
N LEU A 178 -8.08 0.70 -8.25
CA LEU A 178 -7.04 0.91 -7.24
C LEU A 178 -6.64 -0.44 -6.62
N LEU A 179 -5.33 -0.71 -6.55
CA LEU A 179 -4.74 -1.94 -5.99
C LEU A 179 -3.82 -1.69 -4.80
#